data_AF-A0A7V0YU10-F1
#
_entry.id   AF-A0A7V0YU10-F1
#
_cell.length_a   1.000
_cell.length_b   1.000
_cell.length_c   1.000
_cell.angle_alpha   90.00
_cell.angle_beta   90.00
_cell.angle_gamma   90.00
#
_symmetry.space_group_name_H-M   'P 1'
#
loop_
_entity.id
_entity.type
_entity.pdbx_description
1 polymer ?
#
loop_
_entity_poly.entity_id
_entity_poly.type
_entity_poly.pdbx_seq_one_letter_code
_entity_poly.pdbx_strand_id
1 'polypeptide(L)'
;MTSKERMLIALSGGKPDIVPIAPYFWGAEYRWKVVGVEIWELLYGNREMAFIGNDKLQERHPCDWINVHGFGSGWLDDKIVEKIDDRVFFTDKNGAKY
;
A
#
# COMPACT_ATOMS: atom_id res chain seq x y z
N MET A 1 -9.70 -21.11 15.37
CA MET A 1 -8.46 -21.12 14.58
C MET A 1 -8.08 -19.67 14.29
N THR A 2 -6.84 -19.29 14.55
CA THR A 2 -6.33 -17.97 14.16
C THR A 2 -6.06 -17.92 12.66
N SER A 3 -5.95 -16.71 12.09
CA SER A 3 -5.60 -16.53 10.68
C SER A 3 -4.28 -17.20 10.30
N LYS A 4 -3.27 -17.09 11.18
CA LYS A 4 -1.98 -17.75 10.99
C LYS A 4 -2.12 -19.27 10.95
N GLU A 5 -2.83 -19.85 11.91
CA GLU A 5 -3.07 -21.31 11.96
C GLU A 5 -3.79 -21.79 10.70
N ARG A 6 -4.84 -21.06 10.29
CA ARG A 6 -5.64 -21.37 9.11
C ARG A 6 -4.79 -21.43 7.85
N MET A 7 -3.95 -20.43 7.66
CA MET A 7 -3.08 -20.33 6.52
C MET A 7 -2.03 -21.44 6.50
N LEU A 8 -1.39 -21.74 7.64
CA LEU A 8 -0.41 -22.83 7.75
C LEU A 8 -1.03 -24.22 7.48
N ILE A 9 -2.26 -24.46 7.93
CA ILE A 9 -2.99 -25.70 7.64
C ILE A 9 -3.28 -25.80 6.14
N ALA A 10 -3.77 -24.73 5.51
CA ALA A 10 -4.04 -24.74 4.08
C ALA A 10 -2.77 -24.98 3.25
N LEU A 11 -1.68 -24.30 3.58
CA LEU A 11 -0.39 -24.43 2.87
C LEU A 11 0.25 -25.82 3.04
N SER A 12 -0.04 -26.52 4.14
CA SER A 12 0.42 -27.89 4.36
C SER A 12 -0.48 -28.97 3.73
N GLY A 13 -1.49 -28.56 2.94
CA GLY A 13 -2.45 -29.47 2.30
C GLY A 13 -3.52 -30.01 3.25
N GLY A 14 -3.64 -29.45 4.46
CA GLY A 14 -4.67 -29.79 5.41
C GLY A 14 -6.03 -29.15 5.08
N LYS A 15 -7.00 -29.38 5.96
CA LYS A 15 -8.36 -28.82 5.85
C LYS A 15 -8.59 -27.77 6.93
N PRO A 16 -8.45 -26.47 6.62
CA PRO A 16 -8.75 -25.41 7.57
C PRO A 16 -10.25 -25.33 7.90
N ASP A 17 -10.60 -24.57 8.95
CA ASP A 17 -11.99 -24.35 9.37
C ASP A 17 -12.80 -23.57 8.33
N ILE A 18 -12.17 -22.62 7.65
CA ILE A 18 -12.66 -21.91 6.46
C ILE A 18 -11.51 -21.72 5.45
N VAL A 19 -11.84 -21.41 4.20
CA VAL A 19 -10.83 -21.11 3.17
C VAL A 19 -10.09 -19.82 3.55
N PRO A 20 -8.75 -19.82 3.74
CA PRO A 20 -8.03 -18.60 4.08
C PRO A 20 -7.93 -17.65 2.88
N ILE A 21 -7.90 -16.35 3.18
CA ILE A 21 -7.83 -15.28 2.16
C ILE A 21 -6.46 -14.61 2.21
N ALA A 22 -5.76 -14.59 1.07
CA ALA A 22 -4.45 -13.94 0.89
C ALA A 22 -4.39 -13.21 -0.47
N PRO A 23 -4.82 -11.95 -0.52
CA PRO A 23 -4.78 -11.16 -1.74
C PRO A 23 -3.35 -10.87 -2.15
N TYR A 24 -3.02 -11.11 -3.42
CA TYR A 24 -1.66 -10.95 -3.93
C TYR A 24 -1.31 -9.48 -4.25
N PHE A 25 -2.26 -8.70 -4.78
CA PHE A 25 -2.05 -7.30 -5.17
C PHE A 25 -3.15 -6.39 -4.65
N TRP A 26 -2.80 -5.50 -3.72
CA TRP A 26 -3.61 -4.36 -3.26
C TRP A 26 -2.82 -3.06 -3.16
N GLY A 27 -1.53 -3.11 -3.46
CA GLY A 27 -0.56 -2.07 -3.17
C GLY A 27 -0.80 -0.78 -3.95
N ALA A 28 -0.41 -0.75 -5.21
CA ALA A 28 -0.50 0.45 -6.04
C ALA A 28 -1.94 0.73 -6.53
N GLU A 29 -2.80 -0.28 -6.54
CA GLU A 29 -4.12 -0.22 -7.17
C GLU A 29 -5.20 0.36 -6.24
N TYR A 30 -5.06 0.11 -4.93
CA TYR A 30 -6.15 0.34 -3.98
C TYR A 30 -5.72 0.99 -2.66
N ARG A 31 -4.52 0.68 -2.16
CA ARG A 31 -4.07 1.13 -0.84
C ARG A 31 -4.13 2.65 -0.65
N TRP A 32 -3.75 3.42 -1.67
CA TRP A 32 -3.77 4.89 -1.64
C TRP A 32 -5.18 5.44 -1.34
N LYS A 33 -6.22 4.81 -1.90
CA LYS A 33 -7.62 5.15 -1.64
C LYS A 33 -8.04 4.85 -0.21
N VAL A 34 -7.51 3.77 0.38
CA VAL A 34 -7.83 3.38 1.76
C VAL A 34 -7.20 4.34 2.77
N VAL A 35 -5.97 4.82 2.51
CA VAL A 35 -5.32 5.79 3.38
C VAL A 35 -5.78 7.23 3.16
N GLY A 36 -6.38 7.51 2.00
CA GLY A 36 -6.87 8.84 1.63
C GLY A 36 -5.78 9.77 1.09
N VAL A 37 -4.81 9.22 0.36
CA VAL A 37 -3.73 9.98 -0.31
C VAL A 37 -3.74 9.72 -1.80
N GLU A 38 -3.06 10.54 -2.58
CA GLU A 38 -2.90 10.32 -4.01
C GLU A 38 -1.89 9.20 -4.29
N ILE A 39 -2.01 8.54 -5.45
CA ILE A 39 -1.18 7.37 -5.76
C ILE A 39 0.33 7.70 -5.77
N TRP A 40 0.74 8.87 -6.25
CA TRP A 40 2.14 9.28 -6.27
C TRP A 40 2.69 9.55 -4.87
N GLU A 41 1.85 9.98 -3.92
CA GLU A 41 2.26 10.18 -2.52
C GLU A 41 2.59 8.83 -1.88
N LEU A 42 1.80 7.80 -2.17
CA LEU A 42 2.09 6.43 -1.73
C LEU A 42 3.37 5.87 -2.38
N LEU A 43 3.53 6.04 -3.69
CA LEU A 43 4.63 5.43 -4.45
C LEU A 43 5.98 6.12 -4.20
N TYR A 44 5.99 7.46 -4.17
CA TYR A 44 7.21 8.28 -4.21
C TYR A 44 7.41 9.14 -2.97
N GLY A 45 6.42 9.23 -2.07
CA GLY A 45 6.52 9.97 -0.82
C GLY A 45 7.24 9.20 0.29
N ASN A 46 6.86 9.47 1.52
CA ASN A 46 7.46 8.85 2.71
C ASN A 46 7.09 7.36 2.80
N ARG A 47 8.11 6.52 3.02
CA ARG A 47 7.99 5.08 3.22
C ARG A 47 7.05 4.67 4.36
N GLU A 48 6.94 5.49 5.40
CA GLU A 48 6.02 5.28 6.52
C GLU A 48 4.56 5.17 6.08
N MET A 49 4.16 5.93 5.05
CA MET A 49 2.80 5.85 4.49
C MET A 49 2.49 4.48 3.90
N ALA A 50 3.49 3.75 3.40
CA ALA A 50 3.28 2.39 2.90
C ALA A 50 2.91 1.43 4.04
N PHE A 51 3.50 1.59 5.22
CA PHE A 51 3.20 0.78 6.42
C PHE A 51 1.84 1.13 7.00
N ILE A 52 1.56 2.43 7.20
CA ILE A 52 0.22 2.90 7.60
C ILE A 52 -0.86 2.37 6.65
N GLY A 53 -0.56 2.32 5.35
CA GLY A 53 -1.47 1.77 4.36
C GLY A 53 -1.66 0.27 4.43
N ASN A 54 -0.67 -0.52 4.85
CA ASN A 54 -0.87 -1.94 5.10
C ASN A 54 -1.80 -2.16 6.31
N ASP A 55 -1.62 -1.37 7.37
CA ASP A 55 -2.43 -1.48 8.60
C ASP A 55 -3.90 -1.13 8.31
N LYS A 56 -4.16 0.04 7.71
CA LYS A 56 -5.54 0.45 7.37
C LYS A 56 -6.21 -0.52 6.40
N LEU A 57 -5.44 -1.13 5.51
CA LEU A 57 -5.96 -2.11 4.56
C LEU A 57 -6.37 -3.41 5.28
N GLN A 58 -5.56 -3.87 6.23
CA GLN A 58 -5.88 -5.02 7.07
C GLN A 58 -7.05 -4.74 8.02
N GLU A 59 -7.16 -3.53 8.58
CA GLU A 59 -8.31 -3.11 9.38
C GLU A 59 -9.60 -3.13 8.58
N ARG A 60 -9.56 -2.62 7.34
CA ARG A 60 -10.73 -2.56 6.45
C ARG A 60 -11.12 -3.93 5.90
N HIS A 61 -10.13 -4.76 5.58
CA HIS A 61 -10.31 -6.07 4.96
C HIS A 61 -9.46 -7.11 5.69
N PRO A 62 -9.96 -7.68 6.81
CA PRO A 62 -9.20 -8.62 7.62
C PRO A 62 -8.92 -9.91 6.86
N CYS A 63 -7.72 -10.00 6.28
CA CYS A 63 -7.25 -11.18 5.56
C CYS A 63 -6.39 -12.07 6.46
N ASP A 64 -6.25 -13.34 6.07
CA ASP A 64 -5.40 -14.26 6.82
C ASP A 64 -3.91 -14.00 6.60
N TRP A 65 -3.57 -13.44 5.44
CA TRP A 65 -2.23 -12.99 5.09
C TRP A 65 -2.34 -11.76 4.19
N ILE A 66 -1.46 -10.77 4.40
CA ILE A 66 -1.25 -9.65 3.48
C ILE A 66 0.16 -9.63 2.92
N ASN A 67 0.30 -9.30 1.63
CA ASN A 67 1.60 -9.03 1.05
C ASN A 67 2.05 -7.61 1.40
N VAL A 68 3.07 -7.50 2.26
CA VAL A 68 3.59 -6.22 2.74
C VAL A 68 4.55 -5.64 1.70
N HIS A 69 3.99 -4.84 0.78
CA HIS A 69 4.79 -4.04 -0.15
C HIS A 69 5.31 -2.76 0.52
N GLY A 70 6.62 -2.52 0.41
CA GLY A 70 7.24 -1.25 0.76
C GLY A 70 7.26 -0.31 -0.45
N PHE A 71 6.47 0.75 -0.38
CA PHE A 71 6.53 1.90 -1.29
C PHE A 71 7.15 3.11 -0.58
N GLY A 72 7.23 4.24 -1.27
CA GLY A 72 7.73 5.49 -0.73
C GLY A 72 9.24 5.58 -0.86
N SER A 73 9.70 6.00 -2.04
CA SER A 73 11.12 6.20 -2.31
C SER A 73 11.72 7.44 -1.65
N GLY A 74 10.91 8.31 -1.03
CA GLY A 74 11.33 9.64 -0.54
C GLY A 74 11.66 10.62 -1.67
N TRP A 75 11.29 10.31 -2.91
CA TRP A 75 11.60 11.18 -4.06
C TRP A 75 10.86 12.51 -4.01
N LEU A 76 9.72 12.56 -3.31
CA LEU A 76 8.93 13.78 -3.12
C LEU A 76 9.44 14.67 -1.98
N ASP A 77 10.41 14.24 -1.16
CA ASP A 77 10.78 14.92 0.09
C ASP A 77 11.28 16.36 -0.11
N ASP A 78 11.86 16.66 -1.26
CA ASP A 78 12.36 17.98 -1.65
C ASP A 78 11.63 18.57 -2.87
N LYS A 79 10.42 18.05 -3.18
CA LYS A 79 9.63 18.47 -4.35
C LYS A 79 8.46 19.35 -3.92
N ILE A 80 8.23 20.41 -4.68
CA ILE A 80 6.98 21.16 -4.65
C ILE A 80 6.00 20.47 -5.58
N VAL A 81 4.82 20.14 -5.06
CA VAL A 81 3.74 19.49 -5.83
C VAL A 81 2.70 20.54 -6.19
N GLU A 82 2.47 20.73 -7.50
CA GLU A 82 1.45 21.63 -8.01
C GLU A 82 0.42 20.85 -8.82
N LYS A 83 -0.86 21.06 -8.53
CA LYS A 83 -1.97 20.50 -9.30
C LYS A 83 -2.59 21.62 -10.13
N ILE A 84 -2.55 21.47 -11.45
CA ILE A 84 -3.15 22.40 -12.40
C ILE A 84 -4.09 21.58 -13.27
N ASP A 85 -5.40 21.86 -13.14
CA ASP A 85 -6.46 21.07 -13.76
C ASP A 85 -6.35 19.57 -13.43
N ASP A 86 -6.18 18.73 -14.45
CA ASP A 86 -6.06 17.28 -14.38
C ASP A 86 -4.60 16.79 -14.27
N ARG A 87 -3.64 17.72 -14.18
CA ARG A 87 -2.21 17.41 -14.17
C ARG A 87 -1.57 17.72 -12.83
N VAL A 88 -0.55 16.92 -12.52
CA VAL A 88 0.31 17.10 -11.37
C VAL A 88 1.70 17.35 -11.87
N PHE A 89 2.33 18.37 -11.32
CA PHE A 89 3.70 18.75 -11.63
C PHE A 89 4.55 18.71 -10.38
N PHE A 90 5.77 18.24 -10.54
CA PHE A 90 6.74 18.18 -9.45
C PHE A 90 7.91 19.10 -9.80
N THR A 91 8.20 20.05 -8.93
CA THR A 91 9.32 20.97 -9.12
C THR A 91 10.38 20.72 -8.07
N ASP A 92 11.62 20.46 -8.48
CA ASP A 92 12.74 20.33 -7.54
C ASP A 92 13.27 21.69 -7.06
N LYS A 93 14.17 21.66 -6.07
CA LYS A 93 14.83 22.85 -5.53
C LYS A 93 15.62 23.68 -6.56
N ASN A 94 15.98 23.09 -7.71
CA ASN A 94 16.70 23.76 -8.78
C ASN A 94 15.74 24.36 -9.83
N GLY A 95 14.42 24.19 -9.66
CA GLY A 95 13.40 24.62 -10.61
C GLY A 95 13.17 23.66 -11.77
N ALA A 96 13.76 22.45 -11.75
CA ALA A 96 13.47 21.43 -12.74
C ALA A 96 12.07 20.87 -12.52
N LYS A 97 11.26 20.83 -13.59
CA LYS A 97 9.86 20.42 -13.57
C LYS A 97 9.69 19.05 -14.23
N TYR A 98 9.01 18.15 -13.53
CA TYR A 98 8.65 16.79 -13.96
C TYR A 98 7.14 16.65 -14.13
#